data_AF-A0A2V7VDZ7-F1
#
_entry.id   AF-A0A2V7VDZ7-F1
#
_cell.length_a   1.000
_cell.length_b   1.000
_cell.length_c   1.000
_cell.angle_alpha   90.00
_cell.angle_beta   90.00
_cell.angle_gamma   90.00
#
_symmetry.space_group_name_H-M   'P 1'
#
loop_
_entity.id
_entity.type
_entity.pdbx_description
1 polymer ?
#
loop_
_entity_poly.entity_id
_entity_poly.type
_entity_poly.pdbx_seq_one_letter_code
_entity_poly.pdbx_strand_id
1 'polypeptide(L)'
;MPVTRPRDLAADVPLAGLSTLGIGGPARHYLRAEGEEPVLEGTQWAAAEGLPLLVLGGGSNLVVSDQGFPGLALHVLARGVDAAFADGAVDLTAGAGEPWDAVVERAVAEGWAGLECLSGIPGLVGATPMQNVGAYGQDVSETIVRVRALDLLRGEVVELTGDQCRFGYRDSRFKREDRGRFVILAVTYRLRPGGRPAVRYAELERHLAARRIANPTLGDVRGAVIDIRRRKSMVMDPDDPNRRSVGSFFMNPVVPAEQADR
;
A
#
# COMPACT_ATOMS: atom_id res chain seq x y z
N MET A 1 11.65 -32.14 1.41
CA MET A 1 10.39 -32.78 0.94
C MET A 1 10.06 -32.21 -0.43
N PRO A 2 9.42 -32.96 -1.34
CA PRO A 2 9.02 -32.41 -2.63
C PRO A 2 8.02 -31.27 -2.41
N VAL A 3 8.35 -30.08 -2.93
CA VAL A 3 7.45 -28.93 -2.87
C VAL A 3 6.26 -29.23 -3.77
N THR A 4 5.05 -29.14 -3.19
CA THR A 4 3.82 -29.50 -3.91
C THR A 4 3.32 -28.30 -4.69
N ARG A 5 2.82 -28.53 -5.90
CA ARG A 5 2.17 -27.48 -6.69
C ARG A 5 0.91 -26.98 -5.95
N PRO A 6 0.72 -25.66 -5.78
CA PRO A 6 -0.49 -25.10 -5.17
C PRO A 6 -1.74 -25.55 -5.91
N ARG A 7 -2.81 -25.87 -5.16
CA ARG A 7 -4.05 -26.43 -5.73
C ARG A 7 -4.81 -25.42 -6.60
N ASP A 8 -4.85 -24.16 -6.19
CA ASP A 8 -5.65 -23.10 -6.83
C ASP A 8 -4.86 -22.27 -7.85
N LEU A 9 -3.86 -22.88 -8.48
CA LEU A 9 -3.01 -22.24 -9.47
C LEU A 9 -3.73 -22.11 -10.83
N ALA A 10 -4.01 -20.89 -11.25
CA ALA A 10 -4.51 -20.59 -12.59
C ALA A 10 -3.34 -20.37 -13.59
N ALA A 11 -3.61 -20.57 -14.88
CA ALA A 11 -2.67 -20.33 -15.96
C ALA A 11 -3.18 -19.22 -16.89
N ASP A 12 -2.24 -18.51 -17.51
CA ASP A 12 -2.47 -17.50 -18.54
C ASP A 12 -3.50 -16.42 -18.18
N VAL A 13 -3.51 -16.00 -16.91
CA VAL A 13 -4.46 -15.00 -16.39
C VAL A 13 -4.04 -13.59 -16.85
N PRO A 14 -4.88 -12.85 -17.60
CA PRO A 14 -4.57 -11.48 -18.02
C PRO A 14 -4.42 -10.54 -16.83
N LEU A 15 -3.26 -9.89 -16.70
CA LEU A 15 -2.98 -8.96 -15.60
C LEU A 15 -3.65 -7.58 -15.78
N ALA A 16 -4.15 -7.26 -16.98
CA ALA A 16 -4.90 -6.04 -17.25
C ALA A 16 -6.12 -5.85 -16.34
N GLY A 17 -6.82 -6.93 -15.98
CA GLY A 17 -7.96 -6.87 -15.06
C GLY A 17 -7.58 -6.68 -13.59
N LEU A 18 -6.28 -6.74 -13.27
CA LEU A 18 -5.74 -6.65 -11.91
C LEU A 18 -4.89 -5.39 -11.70
N SER A 19 -4.79 -4.51 -12.69
CA SER A 19 -4.08 -3.22 -12.60
C SER A 19 -5.05 -2.05 -12.81
N THR A 20 -4.82 -0.94 -12.10
CA THR A 20 -5.67 0.26 -12.28
C THR A 20 -5.47 0.91 -13.64
N LEU A 21 -4.31 0.71 -14.26
CA LEU A 21 -4.01 1.17 -15.61
C LEU A 21 -4.81 0.41 -16.68
N GLY A 22 -5.29 -0.81 -16.37
CA GLY A 22 -6.07 -1.61 -17.29
C GLY A 22 -5.26 -2.21 -18.44
N ILE A 23 -3.95 -2.36 -18.25
CA ILE A 23 -3.01 -2.95 -19.22
C ILE A 23 -2.23 -4.09 -18.59
N GLY A 24 -1.73 -5.01 -19.41
CA GLY A 24 -0.95 -6.16 -18.98
C GLY A 24 -1.41 -7.48 -19.60
N GLY A 25 -0.45 -8.21 -20.16
CA GLY A 25 -0.64 -9.54 -20.73
C GLY A 25 -0.82 -10.64 -19.67
N PRO A 26 -0.84 -11.91 -20.10
CA PRO A 26 -1.09 -13.04 -19.21
C PRO A 26 0.08 -13.31 -18.26
N ALA A 27 -0.21 -13.64 -17.00
CA ALA A 27 0.73 -14.30 -16.13
C ALA A 27 0.72 -15.81 -16.42
N ARG A 28 1.90 -16.41 -16.66
CA ARG A 28 2.03 -17.86 -16.90
C ARG A 28 1.37 -18.66 -15.77
N HIS A 29 1.60 -18.23 -14.54
CA HIS A 29 0.97 -18.77 -13.36
C HIS A 29 0.39 -17.64 -12.52
N TYR A 30 -0.81 -17.84 -12.00
CA TYR A 30 -1.48 -16.90 -11.11
C TYR A 30 -1.98 -17.65 -9.88
N LEU A 31 -1.65 -17.16 -8.70
CA LEU A 31 -2.16 -17.67 -7.43
C LEU A 31 -2.83 -16.55 -6.66
N ARG A 32 -4.08 -16.79 -6.28
CA ARG A 32 -4.83 -15.93 -5.38
C ARG A 32 -4.63 -16.42 -3.95
N ALA A 33 -4.03 -15.62 -3.09
CA ALA A 33 -3.65 -16.02 -1.74
C ALA A 33 -4.47 -15.28 -0.68
N GLU A 34 -5.54 -15.89 -0.19
CA GLU A 34 -6.46 -15.32 0.83
C GLU A 34 -6.04 -15.63 2.27
N GLY A 35 -4.78 -16.03 2.47
CA GLY A 35 -4.20 -16.36 3.76
C GLY A 35 -2.69 -16.55 3.63
N GLU A 36 -2.02 -16.81 4.75
CA GLU A 36 -0.56 -16.98 4.76
C GLU A 36 -0.11 -18.30 4.15
N GLU A 37 -0.85 -19.39 4.38
CA GLU A 37 -0.52 -20.71 3.85
C GLU A 37 -0.37 -20.69 2.31
N PRO A 38 -1.34 -20.16 1.51
CA PRO A 38 -1.14 -20.02 0.07
C PRO A 38 0.02 -19.10 -0.33
N VAL A 39 0.39 -18.10 0.48
CA VAL A 39 1.58 -17.28 0.22
C VAL A 39 2.85 -18.11 0.37
N LEU A 40 2.96 -18.89 1.45
CA LEU A 40 4.11 -19.77 1.68
C LEU A 40 4.19 -20.86 0.61
N GLU A 41 3.09 -21.54 0.31
CA GLU A 41 3.05 -22.58 -0.72
C GLU A 41 3.45 -22.03 -2.09
N GLY A 42 2.87 -20.90 -2.51
CA GLY A 42 3.15 -20.28 -3.80
C GLY A 42 4.60 -19.83 -3.95
N THR A 43 5.16 -19.22 -2.90
CA THR A 43 6.55 -18.73 -2.92
C THR A 43 7.56 -19.87 -2.92
N GLN A 44 7.33 -20.92 -2.12
CA GLN A 44 8.17 -22.12 -2.10
C GLN A 44 8.11 -22.86 -3.44
N TRP A 45 6.92 -23.00 -4.00
CA TRP A 45 6.74 -23.65 -5.30
C TRP A 45 7.42 -22.87 -6.43
N ALA A 46 7.24 -21.54 -6.49
CA ALA A 46 7.92 -20.71 -7.47
C ALA A 46 9.45 -20.83 -7.36
N ALA A 47 9.99 -20.86 -6.14
CA ALA A 47 11.42 -21.06 -5.92
C ALA A 47 11.91 -22.44 -6.38
N ALA A 48 11.15 -23.51 -6.08
CA ALA A 48 11.49 -24.88 -6.48
C ALA A 48 11.49 -25.07 -8.01
N GLU A 49 10.59 -24.39 -8.72
CA GLU A 49 10.48 -24.42 -10.18
C GLU A 49 11.39 -23.38 -10.88
N GLY A 50 12.13 -22.56 -10.13
CA GLY A 50 12.97 -21.49 -10.69
C GLY A 50 12.16 -20.39 -11.40
N LEU A 51 10.92 -20.17 -10.99
CA LEU A 51 10.02 -19.19 -11.60
C LEU A 51 10.25 -17.79 -11.00
N PRO A 52 10.32 -16.74 -11.84
CA PRO A 52 10.24 -15.37 -11.36
C PRO A 52 8.94 -15.14 -10.58
N LEU A 53 9.01 -14.36 -9.50
CA LEU A 53 7.86 -14.03 -8.67
C LEU A 53 7.47 -12.56 -8.84
N LEU A 54 6.19 -12.32 -9.11
CA LEU A 54 5.55 -11.00 -9.09
C LEU A 54 4.53 -10.99 -7.95
N VAL A 55 4.80 -10.23 -6.89
CA VAL A 55 3.85 -10.03 -5.79
C VAL A 55 2.87 -8.92 -6.17
N LEU A 56 1.58 -9.23 -6.17
CA LEU A 56 0.50 -8.31 -6.49
C LEU A 56 -0.28 -7.94 -5.23
N GLY A 57 -0.45 -6.64 -5.02
CA GLY A 57 -1.53 -6.07 -4.22
C GLY A 57 -2.67 -5.61 -5.14
N GLY A 58 -3.22 -4.42 -4.91
CA GLY A 58 -4.33 -3.87 -5.70
C GLY A 58 -3.96 -3.31 -7.08
N GLY A 59 -2.72 -3.53 -7.56
CA GLY A 59 -2.28 -3.12 -8.90
C GLY A 59 -2.31 -1.63 -9.21
N SER A 60 -2.32 -0.76 -8.19
CA SER A 60 -2.45 0.69 -8.34
C SER A 60 -1.15 1.44 -8.66
N ASN A 61 -0.02 0.73 -8.65
CA ASN A 61 1.31 1.27 -8.97
C ASN A 61 2.13 0.26 -9.80
N LEU A 62 1.48 -0.34 -10.79
CA LEU A 62 2.06 -1.41 -11.61
C LEU A 62 1.83 -1.13 -13.10
N VAL A 63 2.88 -1.30 -13.89
CA VAL A 63 2.84 -1.27 -15.35
C VAL A 63 3.32 -2.64 -15.82
N VAL A 64 2.42 -3.40 -16.45
CA VAL A 64 2.70 -4.77 -16.92
C VAL A 64 2.79 -4.75 -18.44
N SER A 65 3.79 -5.42 -18.99
CA SER A 65 3.94 -5.60 -20.45
C SER A 65 2.75 -6.39 -21.03
N ASP A 66 2.33 -6.05 -22.24
CA ASP A 66 1.32 -6.83 -22.99
C ASP A 66 1.82 -8.23 -23.36
N GLN A 67 3.14 -8.46 -23.33
CA GLN A 67 3.73 -9.80 -23.46
C GLN A 67 3.50 -10.68 -22.22
N GLY A 68 2.99 -10.10 -21.13
CA GLY A 68 2.69 -10.82 -19.90
C GLY A 68 3.86 -11.00 -18.95
N PHE A 69 3.72 -11.93 -18.01
CA PHE A 69 4.71 -12.26 -17.00
C PHE A 69 5.00 -13.77 -17.02
N PRO A 70 6.26 -14.21 -17.27
CA PRO A 70 6.56 -15.63 -17.51
C PRO A 70 6.63 -16.50 -16.24
N GLY A 71 6.39 -15.92 -15.06
CA GLY A 71 6.50 -16.59 -13.76
C GLY A 71 5.19 -16.66 -12.99
N LEU A 72 5.28 -16.68 -11.66
CA LEU A 72 4.15 -16.66 -10.75
C LEU A 72 3.75 -15.21 -10.40
N ALA A 73 2.55 -14.80 -10.78
CA ALA A 73 1.86 -13.67 -10.21
C ALA A 73 1.13 -14.11 -8.93
N LEU A 74 1.68 -13.77 -7.77
CA LEU A 74 1.12 -14.07 -6.45
C LEU A 74 0.30 -12.88 -5.94
N HIS A 75 -1.01 -12.99 -5.93
CA HIS A 75 -1.92 -11.95 -5.48
C HIS A 75 -2.25 -12.11 -4.00
N VAL A 76 -1.65 -11.27 -3.16
CA VAL A 76 -1.78 -11.34 -1.70
C VAL A 76 -3.07 -10.63 -1.27
N LEU A 77 -4.02 -11.44 -0.79
CA LEU A 77 -5.37 -11.04 -0.41
C LEU A 77 -5.73 -11.49 1.02
N ALA A 78 -4.72 -11.83 1.83
CA ALA A 78 -4.88 -12.15 3.24
C ALA A 78 -5.42 -10.93 4.01
N ARG A 79 -6.62 -11.07 4.57
CA ARG A 79 -7.37 -10.03 5.28
C ARG A 79 -7.44 -10.30 6.78
N GLY A 80 -7.92 -9.32 7.52
CA GLY A 80 -7.99 -9.30 8.99
C GLY A 80 -7.57 -7.93 9.50
N VAL A 81 -8.36 -7.36 10.42
CA VAL A 81 -8.04 -6.06 11.04
C VAL A 81 -8.32 -6.12 12.54
N ASP A 82 -7.25 -6.06 13.32
CA ASP A 82 -7.27 -6.08 14.77
C ASP A 82 -6.77 -4.76 15.35
N ALA A 83 -7.33 -4.36 16.48
CA ALA A 83 -6.94 -3.15 17.21
C ALA A 83 -6.61 -3.50 18.65
N ALA A 84 -5.42 -3.10 19.12
CA ALA A 84 -4.99 -3.27 20.49
C ALA A 84 -4.70 -1.91 21.12
N PHE A 85 -5.27 -1.65 22.30
CA PHE A 85 -5.06 -0.40 23.04
C PHE A 85 -3.95 -0.58 24.07
N ALA A 86 -2.95 0.28 24.03
CA ALA A 86 -1.84 0.31 24.98
C ALA A 86 -1.27 1.72 25.07
N ASP A 87 -0.91 2.14 26.29
CA ASP A 87 -0.21 3.42 26.54
C ASP A 87 -0.90 4.66 25.95
N GLY A 88 -2.23 4.69 25.96
CA GLY A 88 -3.02 5.80 25.38
C GLY A 88 -3.00 5.87 23.85
N ALA A 89 -2.46 4.85 23.18
CA ALA A 89 -2.46 4.68 21.73
C ALA A 89 -3.29 3.45 21.32
N VAL A 90 -3.51 3.31 20.02
CA VAL A 90 -4.09 2.11 19.42
C VAL A 90 -3.18 1.58 18.33
N ASP A 91 -2.78 0.33 18.45
CA ASP A 91 -2.05 -0.39 17.42
C ASP A 91 -3.05 -1.12 16.51
N LEU A 92 -3.31 -0.54 15.34
CA LEU A 92 -4.18 -1.08 14.31
C LEU A 92 -3.35 -1.98 13.39
N THR A 93 -3.54 -3.30 13.48
CA THR A 93 -2.91 -4.27 12.58
C THR A 93 -3.87 -4.64 11.48
N ALA A 94 -3.43 -4.51 10.23
CA ALA A 94 -4.21 -4.88 9.06
C ALA A 94 -3.44 -5.87 8.17
N GLY A 95 -4.12 -6.91 7.69
CA GLY A 95 -3.59 -7.86 6.72
C GLY A 95 -3.24 -7.20 5.39
N ALA A 96 -2.24 -7.72 4.69
CA ALA A 96 -1.72 -7.14 3.45
C ALA A 96 -2.76 -7.01 2.34
N GLY A 97 -3.79 -7.85 2.37
CA GLY A 97 -4.91 -7.88 1.41
C GLY A 97 -6.05 -6.92 1.73
N GLU A 98 -5.98 -6.16 2.82
CA GLU A 98 -7.00 -5.17 3.16
C GLU A 98 -6.97 -3.97 2.22
N PRO A 99 -8.12 -3.50 1.72
CA PRO A 99 -8.20 -2.24 0.99
C PRO A 99 -7.67 -1.08 1.84
N TRP A 100 -6.66 -0.36 1.33
CA TRP A 100 -5.99 0.66 2.13
C TRP A 100 -6.95 1.73 2.64
N ASP A 101 -7.79 2.27 1.76
CA ASP A 101 -8.72 3.34 2.15
C ASP A 101 -9.79 2.89 3.15
N ALA A 102 -10.14 1.61 3.19
CA ALA A 102 -11.05 1.07 4.21
C ALA A 102 -10.41 1.07 5.61
N VAL A 103 -9.10 0.82 5.69
CA VAL A 103 -8.34 0.92 6.96
C VAL A 103 -8.28 2.38 7.43
N VAL A 104 -8.06 3.32 6.50
CA VAL A 104 -8.08 4.75 6.80
C VAL A 104 -9.48 5.19 7.26
N GLU A 105 -10.52 4.76 6.56
CA GLU A 105 -11.92 5.05 6.91
C GLU A 105 -12.25 4.57 8.32
N ARG A 106 -11.90 3.33 8.67
CA ARG A 106 -12.09 2.79 10.02
C ARG A 106 -11.38 3.63 11.06
N ALA A 107 -10.10 3.95 10.86
CA ALA A 107 -9.35 4.77 11.80
C ALA A 107 -10.01 6.15 12.02
N VAL A 108 -10.48 6.80 10.95
CA VAL A 108 -11.18 8.08 11.03
C VAL A 108 -12.51 7.97 11.76
N ALA A 109 -13.31 6.93 11.46
CA ALA A 109 -14.62 6.69 12.08
C ALA A 109 -14.50 6.42 13.59
N GLU A 110 -13.44 5.72 14.00
CA GLU A 110 -13.15 5.40 15.41
C GLU A 110 -12.42 6.55 16.15
N GLY A 111 -12.14 7.67 15.47
CA GLY A 111 -11.46 8.82 16.09
C GLY A 111 -9.97 8.59 16.35
N TRP A 112 -9.31 7.73 15.58
CA TRP A 112 -7.88 7.39 15.70
C TRP A 112 -7.05 8.19 14.70
N ALA A 113 -6.41 9.25 15.18
CA ALA A 113 -5.63 10.16 14.33
C ALA A 113 -4.30 9.53 13.90
N GLY A 114 -3.90 9.79 12.65
CA GLY A 114 -2.61 9.37 12.10
C GLY A 114 -2.63 8.92 10.64
N LEU A 115 -3.81 8.73 10.04
CA LEU A 115 -3.97 8.25 8.66
C LEU A 115 -4.86 9.13 7.78
N GLU A 116 -5.54 10.12 8.36
CA GLU A 116 -6.59 10.91 7.70
C GLU A 116 -6.12 11.60 6.41
N CYS A 117 -4.86 12.05 6.35
CA CYS A 117 -4.29 12.69 5.17
C CYS A 117 -3.99 11.69 4.03
N LEU A 118 -4.05 10.39 4.30
CA LEU A 118 -3.78 9.29 3.37
C LEU A 118 -5.07 8.72 2.75
N SER A 119 -6.20 9.37 3.01
CA SER A 119 -7.52 9.01 2.49
C SER A 119 -7.57 9.02 0.96
N GLY A 120 -8.33 8.10 0.38
CA GLY A 120 -8.58 7.96 -1.06
C GLY A 120 -7.38 7.45 -1.86
N ILE A 121 -6.32 6.95 -1.22
CA ILE A 121 -5.21 6.30 -1.92
C ILE A 121 -5.63 4.87 -2.33
N PRO A 122 -5.50 4.48 -3.61
CA PRO A 122 -5.85 3.14 -4.05
C PRO A 122 -4.77 2.10 -3.70
N GLY A 123 -5.19 0.84 -3.63
CA GLY A 123 -4.32 -0.31 -3.40
C GLY A 123 -4.64 -1.04 -2.11
N LEU A 124 -3.75 -1.93 -1.72
CA LEU A 124 -3.89 -2.76 -0.52
C LEU A 124 -2.80 -2.42 0.51
N VAL A 125 -3.09 -2.71 1.77
CA VAL A 125 -2.21 -2.46 2.92
C VAL A 125 -0.78 -2.97 2.70
N GLY A 126 -0.61 -4.16 2.12
CA GLY A 126 0.72 -4.75 1.93
C GLY A 126 1.64 -3.92 1.02
N ALA A 127 1.08 -3.06 0.17
CA ALA A 127 1.86 -2.20 -0.70
C ALA A 127 2.24 -0.86 -0.05
N THR A 128 1.64 -0.47 1.08
CA THR A 128 1.89 0.85 1.68
C THR A 128 3.33 1.03 2.16
N PRO A 129 4.02 0.02 2.75
CA PRO A 129 5.40 0.17 3.18
C PRO A 129 6.38 0.17 2.00
N MET A 130 6.02 -0.46 0.87
CA MET A 130 6.93 -0.64 -0.28
C MET A 130 7.54 0.68 -0.75
N GLN A 131 6.73 1.72 -0.84
CA GLN A 131 7.14 3.03 -1.32
C GLN A 131 6.87 4.13 -0.30
N ASN A 132 6.75 3.80 1.00
CA ASN A 132 6.35 4.74 2.03
C ASN A 132 5.22 5.66 1.55
N VAL A 133 4.05 5.06 1.32
CA VAL A 133 2.87 5.76 0.79
C VAL A 133 2.61 7.04 1.58
N GLY A 134 2.39 8.14 0.87
CA GLY A 134 2.13 9.41 1.49
C GLY A 134 1.34 10.36 0.60
N ALA A 135 0.67 11.30 1.25
CA ALA A 135 -0.07 12.37 0.61
C ALA A 135 -0.31 13.49 1.63
N TYR A 136 -0.46 14.72 1.12
CA TYR A 136 -0.87 15.88 1.92
C TYR A 136 -0.05 16.09 3.22
N GLY A 137 1.27 15.91 3.15
CA GLY A 137 2.18 16.17 4.27
C GLY A 137 2.17 15.10 5.37
N GLN A 138 1.66 13.90 5.04
CA GLN A 138 1.72 12.71 5.88
C GLN A 138 2.26 11.53 5.06
N ASP A 139 3.10 10.71 5.69
CA ASP A 139 3.56 9.42 5.16
C ASP A 139 3.21 8.29 6.14
N VAL A 140 3.00 7.05 5.64
CA VAL A 140 2.69 5.88 6.50
C VAL A 140 3.80 5.59 7.50
N SER A 141 5.05 5.91 7.20
CA SER A 141 6.18 5.76 8.13
C SER A 141 6.01 6.51 9.44
N GLU A 142 5.17 7.55 9.50
CA GLU A 142 4.87 8.28 10.74
C GLU A 142 4.04 7.46 11.74
N THR A 143 3.39 6.38 11.29
CA THR A 143 2.53 5.53 12.13
C THR A 143 2.92 4.06 12.10
N ILE A 144 3.62 3.56 11.08
CA ILE A 144 4.07 2.17 11.03
C ILE A 144 5.05 1.89 12.17
N VAL A 145 4.66 0.98 13.07
CA VAL A 145 5.51 0.47 14.15
C VAL A 145 6.04 -0.93 13.86
N ARG A 146 5.32 -1.71 13.04
CA ARG A 146 5.69 -3.09 12.70
C ARG A 146 5.20 -3.47 11.30
N VAL A 147 6.05 -4.17 10.56
CA VAL A 147 5.74 -4.83 9.29
C VAL A 147 6.05 -6.30 9.44
N ARG A 148 5.05 -7.15 9.26
CA ARG A 148 5.19 -8.60 9.28
C ARG A 148 5.29 -9.11 7.85
N ALA A 149 6.34 -9.85 7.53
CA ALA A 149 6.64 -10.26 6.16
C ALA A 149 7.25 -11.67 6.11
N LEU A 150 7.00 -12.39 5.02
CA LEU A 150 7.75 -13.60 4.67
C LEU A 150 9.10 -13.19 4.08
N ASP A 151 10.20 -13.61 4.72
CA ASP A 151 11.55 -13.46 4.17
C ASP A 151 11.85 -14.64 3.24
N LEU A 152 11.87 -14.38 1.93
CA LEU A 152 12.06 -15.41 0.91
C LEU A 152 13.47 -16.03 0.94
N LEU A 153 14.46 -15.37 1.53
CA LEU A 153 15.80 -15.94 1.68
C LEU A 153 15.85 -16.93 2.84
N ARG A 154 15.13 -16.65 3.92
CA ARG A 154 15.13 -17.48 5.14
C ARG A 154 14.00 -18.52 5.15
N GLY A 155 12.97 -18.30 4.34
CA GLY A 155 11.77 -19.15 4.30
C GLY A 155 10.89 -19.03 5.55
N GLU A 156 11.02 -17.94 6.33
CA GLU A 156 10.31 -17.74 7.58
C GLU A 156 9.65 -16.37 7.66
N VAL A 157 8.61 -16.27 8.49
CA VAL A 157 7.95 -15.00 8.77
C VAL A 157 8.78 -14.21 9.77
N VAL A 158 9.09 -12.96 9.43
CA VAL A 158 9.83 -12.02 10.26
C VAL A 158 8.97 -10.80 10.59
N GLU A 159 9.31 -10.14 11.69
CA GLU A 159 8.75 -8.84 12.07
C GLU A 159 9.84 -7.78 12.00
N LEU A 160 9.55 -6.70 11.29
CA LEU A 160 10.43 -5.56 11.11
C LEU A 160 9.83 -4.35 11.79
N THR A 161 10.61 -3.66 12.61
CA THR A 161 10.21 -2.35 13.16
C THR A 161 10.14 -1.28 12.06
N GLY A 162 9.48 -0.16 12.33
CA GLY A 162 9.49 1.00 11.42
C GLY A 162 10.91 1.44 11.02
N ASP A 163 11.83 1.51 11.98
CA ASP A 163 13.23 1.85 11.74
C ASP A 163 13.93 0.82 10.85
N GLN A 164 13.68 -0.47 11.12
CA GLN A 164 14.22 -1.56 10.30
C GLN A 164 13.67 -1.56 8.88
N CYS A 165 12.57 -0.87 8.57
CA CYS A 165 12.05 -0.71 7.21
C CYS A 165 12.80 0.34 6.39
N ARG A 166 13.63 1.18 7.03
CA ARG A 166 14.47 2.22 6.40
C ARG A 166 13.69 3.10 5.41
N PHE A 167 12.56 3.63 5.86
CA PHE A 167 11.71 4.49 5.03
C PHE A 167 12.43 5.78 4.61
N GLY A 168 12.08 6.26 3.43
CA GLY A 168 12.49 7.56 2.89
C GLY A 168 11.37 8.14 2.03
N TYR A 169 11.64 9.28 1.37
CA TYR A 169 10.68 9.87 0.44
C TYR A 169 10.42 8.92 -0.73
N ARG A 170 9.19 8.39 -0.80
CA ARG A 170 8.75 7.39 -1.79
C ARG A 170 9.63 6.13 -1.85
N ASP A 171 10.19 5.75 -0.70
CA ASP A 171 11.25 4.74 -0.63
C ASP A 171 11.25 3.92 0.66
N SER A 172 11.84 2.73 0.60
CA SER A 172 12.01 1.80 1.73
C SER A 172 13.13 0.79 1.44
N ARG A 173 13.49 -0.04 2.42
CA ARG A 173 14.37 -1.19 2.18
C ARG A 173 13.81 -2.18 1.17
N PHE A 174 12.48 -2.33 1.13
CA PHE A 174 11.78 -3.28 0.27
C PHE A 174 11.87 -2.90 -1.21
N LYS A 175 12.09 -1.62 -1.50
CA LYS A 175 12.27 -1.08 -2.86
C LYS A 175 13.74 -1.02 -3.29
N ARG A 176 14.67 -0.98 -2.33
CA ARG A 176 16.12 -0.85 -2.55
C ARG A 176 16.90 -2.12 -2.21
N GLU A 177 17.51 -2.15 -1.03
CA GLU A 177 18.51 -3.14 -0.60
C GLU A 177 17.98 -4.57 -0.62
N ASP A 178 16.69 -4.75 -0.30
CA ASP A 178 16.04 -6.05 -0.20
C ASP A 178 14.96 -6.23 -1.27
N ARG A 179 15.13 -5.59 -2.44
CA ARG A 179 14.17 -5.71 -3.54
C ARG A 179 13.98 -7.17 -3.93
N GLY A 180 12.72 -7.63 -3.87
CA GLY A 180 12.35 -9.00 -4.22
C GLY A 180 12.57 -10.04 -3.11
N ARG A 181 13.00 -9.64 -1.91
CA ARG A 181 13.22 -10.55 -0.78
C ARG A 181 11.99 -10.79 0.09
N PHE A 182 11.13 -9.78 0.25
CA PHE A 182 10.04 -9.83 1.23
C PHE A 182 8.67 -9.87 0.57
N VAL A 183 7.76 -10.68 1.12
CA VAL A 183 6.31 -10.60 0.87
C VAL A 183 5.65 -10.08 2.13
N ILE A 184 5.12 -8.85 2.09
CA ILE A 184 4.44 -8.25 3.25
C ILE A 184 3.11 -8.98 3.50
N LEU A 185 2.89 -9.38 4.75
CA LEU A 185 1.72 -10.15 5.19
C LEU A 185 0.77 -9.31 6.04
N ALA A 186 1.29 -8.42 6.87
CA ALA A 186 0.49 -7.49 7.67
C ALA A 186 1.30 -6.24 8.06
N VAL A 187 0.61 -5.15 8.36
CA VAL A 187 1.22 -3.89 8.82
C VAL A 187 0.49 -3.40 10.06
N THR A 188 1.24 -2.96 11.07
CA THR A 188 0.70 -2.36 12.30
C THR A 188 0.99 -0.86 12.31
N TYR A 189 -0.08 -0.08 12.47
CA TYR A 189 -0.06 1.38 12.57
C TYR A 189 -0.41 1.79 14.00
N ARG A 190 0.47 2.57 14.64
CA ARG A 190 0.21 3.18 15.94
C ARG A 190 -0.48 4.52 15.76
N LEU A 191 -1.74 4.60 16.19
CA LEU A 191 -2.61 5.76 16.02
C LEU A 191 -2.96 6.37 17.38
N ARG A 192 -3.49 7.60 17.34
CA ARG A 192 -3.80 8.39 18.54
C ARG A 192 -5.31 8.54 18.72
N PRO A 193 -5.95 7.80 19.65
CA PRO A 193 -7.36 8.00 20.01
C PRO A 193 -7.63 9.44 20.47
N GLY A 194 -8.65 10.09 19.90
CA GLY A 194 -8.98 11.49 20.20
C GLY A 194 -7.92 12.51 19.76
N GLY A 195 -6.96 12.10 18.92
CA GLY A 195 -5.91 12.97 18.42
C GLY A 195 -6.42 14.01 17.42
N ARG A 196 -5.63 15.07 17.23
CA ARG A 196 -5.89 16.09 16.20
C ARG A 196 -5.33 15.65 14.84
N PRO A 197 -5.96 16.08 13.72
CA PRO A 197 -5.46 15.75 12.38
C PRO A 197 -4.14 16.45 12.06
N ALA A 198 -3.34 15.83 11.20
CA ALA A 198 -2.03 16.29 10.74
C ALA A 198 -2.12 17.26 9.55
N VAL A 199 -2.88 18.36 9.68
CA VAL A 199 -3.01 19.37 8.62
C VAL A 199 -1.72 20.19 8.53
N ARG A 200 -0.86 19.87 7.55
CA ARG A 200 0.46 20.51 7.35
C ARG A 200 0.79 20.78 5.87
N TYR A 201 -0.17 20.59 4.97
CA TYR A 201 0.02 20.75 3.53
C TYR A 201 -0.79 21.95 3.03
N ALA A 202 -0.12 22.90 2.40
CA ALA A 202 -0.69 24.21 2.07
C ALA A 202 -1.99 24.14 1.25
N GLU A 203 -2.12 23.17 0.34
CA GLU A 203 -3.37 23.01 -0.42
C GLU A 203 -4.53 22.51 0.46
N LEU A 204 -4.26 21.59 1.38
CA LEU A 204 -5.25 21.08 2.33
C LEU A 204 -5.69 22.19 3.30
N GLU A 205 -4.74 22.96 3.82
CA GLU A 205 -5.00 24.13 4.66
C GLU A 205 -5.92 25.15 3.95
N ARG A 206 -5.57 25.52 2.70
CA ARG A 206 -6.40 26.42 1.90
C ARG A 206 -7.79 25.86 1.64
N HIS A 207 -7.90 24.55 1.39
CA HIS A 207 -9.19 23.92 1.13
C HIS A 207 -10.11 23.93 2.37
N LEU A 208 -9.55 23.65 3.55
CA LEU A 208 -10.28 23.72 4.83
C LEU A 208 -10.66 25.16 5.19
N ALA A 209 -9.75 26.11 4.98
CA ALA A 209 -10.01 27.54 5.22
C ALA A 209 -11.13 28.08 4.33
N ALA A 210 -11.15 27.71 3.04
CA ALA A 210 -12.22 28.09 2.12
C ALA A 210 -13.61 27.59 2.56
N ARG A 211 -13.66 26.49 3.34
CA ARG A 211 -14.88 25.92 3.94
C ARG A 211 -15.17 26.48 5.33
N ARG A 212 -14.38 27.45 5.81
CA ARG A 212 -14.49 28.07 7.14
C ARG A 212 -14.36 27.07 8.30
N ILE A 213 -13.57 26.02 8.12
CA ILE A 213 -13.31 25.01 9.15
C ILE A 213 -12.02 25.40 9.90
N ALA A 214 -12.17 26.02 11.08
CA ALA A 214 -11.02 26.48 11.88
C ALA A 214 -10.38 25.36 12.72
N ASN A 215 -11.19 24.40 13.20
CA ASN A 215 -10.75 23.25 14.01
C ASN A 215 -11.26 21.96 13.36
N PRO A 216 -10.59 21.47 12.31
CA PRO A 216 -11.08 20.32 11.56
C PRO A 216 -11.03 19.04 12.40
N THR A 217 -12.08 18.22 12.28
CA THR A 217 -12.10 16.84 12.75
C THR A 217 -11.33 15.93 11.78
N LEU A 218 -11.07 14.67 12.17
CA LEU A 218 -10.50 13.67 11.25
C LEU A 218 -11.40 13.47 10.02
N GLY A 219 -12.73 13.49 10.22
CA GLY A 219 -13.72 13.39 9.15
C GLY A 219 -13.66 14.57 8.18
N ASP A 220 -13.52 15.81 8.70
CA ASP A 220 -13.35 17.00 7.86
C ASP A 220 -12.10 16.90 6.98
N VAL A 221 -10.99 16.42 7.55
CA VAL A 221 -9.73 16.25 6.82
C VAL A 221 -9.83 15.13 5.78
N ARG A 222 -10.40 13.97 6.13
CA ARG A 222 -10.66 12.88 5.18
C ARG A 222 -11.51 13.37 4.01
N GLY A 223 -12.61 14.06 4.29
CA GLY A 223 -13.49 14.62 3.26
C GLY A 223 -12.77 15.62 2.36
N ALA A 224 -12.04 16.58 2.96
CA ALA A 224 -11.23 17.55 2.22
C ALA A 224 -10.17 16.89 1.32
N VAL A 225 -9.48 15.87 1.82
CA VAL A 225 -8.47 15.12 1.06
C VAL A 225 -9.11 14.40 -0.11
N ILE A 226 -10.21 13.66 0.11
CA ILE A 226 -10.92 12.97 -0.97
C ILE A 226 -11.41 13.96 -2.02
N ASP A 227 -11.95 15.11 -1.62
CA ASP A 227 -12.40 16.16 -2.53
C ASP A 227 -11.25 16.71 -3.38
N ILE A 228 -10.09 17.00 -2.77
CA ILE A 228 -8.91 17.47 -3.53
C ILE A 228 -8.41 16.38 -4.48
N ARG A 229 -8.34 15.12 -4.04
CA ARG A 229 -7.88 14.00 -4.87
C ARG A 229 -8.82 13.75 -6.05
N ARG A 230 -10.14 13.80 -5.83
CA ARG A 230 -11.14 13.60 -6.90
C ARG A 230 -11.00 14.66 -7.99
N ARG A 231 -10.77 15.93 -7.62
CA ARG A 231 -10.48 17.01 -8.59
C ARG A 231 -9.23 16.78 -9.44
N LYS A 232 -8.35 15.88 -9.02
CA LYS A 232 -7.08 15.53 -9.69
C LYS A 232 -7.11 14.13 -10.31
N SER A 233 -8.26 13.47 -10.36
CA SER A 233 -8.38 12.08 -10.81
C SER A 233 -7.49 11.10 -10.03
N MET A 234 -7.31 11.36 -8.73
CA MET A 234 -6.47 10.57 -7.83
C MET A 234 -7.29 9.66 -6.89
N VAL A 235 -8.57 9.45 -7.17
CA VAL A 235 -9.46 8.51 -6.48
C VAL A 235 -9.97 7.50 -7.52
N MET A 236 -10.15 6.24 -7.13
CA MET A 236 -10.78 5.26 -8.02
C MET A 236 -12.25 5.61 -8.19
N ASP A 237 -12.60 6.05 -9.40
CA ASP A 237 -13.95 6.41 -9.78
C ASP A 237 -14.23 5.79 -11.16
N PRO A 238 -15.18 4.84 -11.26
CA PRO A 238 -15.55 4.24 -12.53
C PRO A 238 -16.03 5.26 -13.57
N ASP A 239 -16.56 6.41 -13.16
CA ASP A 239 -17.11 7.41 -14.07
C ASP A 239 -16.08 8.49 -14.46
N ASP A 240 -14.89 8.48 -13.86
CA ASP A 240 -13.80 9.40 -14.22
C ASP A 240 -13.16 9.00 -15.56
N PRO A 241 -13.11 9.88 -16.58
CA PRO A 241 -12.45 9.59 -17.84
C PRO A 241 -10.94 9.28 -17.69
N ASN A 242 -10.31 9.77 -16.63
CA ASN A 242 -8.90 9.54 -16.31
C ASN A 242 -8.66 8.37 -15.34
N ARG A 243 -9.68 7.53 -15.08
CA ARG A 243 -9.62 6.40 -14.12
C ARG A 243 -8.50 5.39 -14.38
N ARG A 244 -8.00 5.31 -15.61
CA ARG A 244 -6.89 4.42 -16.00
C ARG A 244 -5.56 5.10 -15.79
N SER A 245 -5.03 5.01 -14.57
CA SER A 245 -3.72 5.56 -14.22
C SER A 245 -3.04 4.74 -13.13
N VAL A 246 -1.78 5.06 -12.84
CA VAL A 246 -1.06 4.61 -11.64
C VAL A 246 -0.82 5.77 -10.67
N GLY A 247 -1.67 6.81 -10.75
CA GLY A 247 -1.44 8.09 -10.09
C GLY A 247 -0.25 8.86 -10.66
N SER A 248 0.49 9.57 -9.81
CA SER A 248 1.70 10.30 -10.20
C SER A 248 2.78 9.34 -10.73
N PHE A 249 3.08 9.42 -12.02
CA PHE A 249 4.06 8.55 -12.68
C PHE A 249 5.51 8.87 -12.31
N PHE A 250 5.79 10.14 -12.00
CA PHE A 250 7.12 10.61 -11.62
C PHE A 250 7.13 11.07 -10.16
N MET A 251 8.26 10.84 -9.49
CA MET A 251 8.53 11.39 -8.16
C MET A 251 9.00 12.84 -8.29
N ASN A 252 8.77 13.65 -7.25
CA ASN A 252 9.35 14.98 -7.21
C ASN A 252 10.89 14.85 -7.07
N PRO A 253 11.69 15.46 -7.96
CA PRO A 253 13.13 15.40 -7.83
C PRO A 253 13.60 16.19 -6.61
N VAL A 254 14.56 15.64 -5.87
CA VAL A 254 15.27 16.37 -4.80
C VAL A 254 16.53 16.95 -5.42
N VAL A 255 16.62 18.28 -5.45
CA VAL A 255 17.73 19.02 -6.04
C VAL A 255 18.42 19.90 -4.98
N PRO A 256 19.72 20.21 -5.13
CA PRO A 256 20.37 21.23 -4.32
C PRO A 256 19.65 22.58 -4.43
N ALA A 257 19.69 23.39 -3.36
CA ALA A 257 18.99 24.68 -3.29
C ALA A 257 19.33 25.61 -4.47
N GLU A 258 20.60 25.65 -4.88
CA GLU A 258 21.08 26.47 -6.01
C GLU A 258 20.37 26.17 -7.35
N GLN A 259 19.84 24.96 -7.51
CA GLN A 259 19.09 24.55 -8.69
C GLN A 259 17.58 24.79 -8.55
N ALA A 260 17.07 24.85 -7.31
CA ALA A 260 15.65 25.10 -7.04
C ALA A 260 15.25 26.56 -7.26
N ASP A 261 16.18 27.50 -7.09
CA ASP A 261 15.95 28.95 -7.19
C ASP A 261 16.16 29.51 -8.62
N ARG A 262 16.41 28.65 -9.62
CA ARG A 262 16.56 29.02 -11.04
C ARG A 262 15.25 28.86 -11.81
#